data_AF-A0A093FEH4-F1
#
_entry.id   AF-A0A093FEH4-F1
#
_cell.length_a   1.000
_cell.length_b   1.000
_cell.length_c   1.000
_cell.angle_alpha   90.00
_cell.angle_beta   90.00
_cell.angle_gamma   90.00
#
_symmetry.space_group_name_H-M   'P 1'
#
loop_
_entity.id
_entity.type
_entity.pdbx_description
1 polymer ?
#
loop_
_entity_poly.entity_id
_entity_poly.type
_entity_poly.pdbx_seq_one_letter_code
_entity_poly.pdbx_strand_id
1 'polypeptide(L)'
;VPRGVPHEHKARNQISAGFESFLFWWVTINKNADWMNYFYYNQQRLINYTRDAIKGIAEQQDATSRMAWGNRIALDMILAEKGGVCVMLGNKCCAFIPNNTAPDGTITKALQRITTLADKLAKYSGIDSSLTGWLDSWFGKWKGMAVSILPSLIVVA
;
A
#
# COMPACT_ATOMS: atom_id res chain seq x y z
N VAL A 1 -0.56 22.36 -2.61
CA VAL A 1 -0.80 20.98 -2.14
C VAL A 1 -1.26 20.17 -3.34
N PRO A 2 -0.65 19.01 -3.64
CA PRO A 2 -1.03 18.18 -4.78
C PRO A 2 -2.52 17.80 -4.68
N ARG A 3 -3.30 18.20 -5.69
CA ARG A 3 -4.73 17.88 -5.81
C ARG A 3 -4.85 16.90 -6.98
N GLY A 4 -5.37 15.71 -6.71
CA GLY A 4 -5.41 14.61 -7.69
C GLY A 4 -5.57 13.20 -7.11
N VAL A 5 -5.75 13.06 -5.79
CA VAL A 5 -6.07 11.76 -5.17
C VAL A 5 -7.54 11.41 -5.46
N PRO A 6 -7.85 10.24 -6.04
CA PRO A 6 -9.23 9.78 -6.24
C PRO A 6 -9.99 9.66 -4.92
N HIS A 7 -11.30 9.87 -4.93
CA HIS A 7 -12.11 9.94 -3.70
C HIS A 7 -12.14 8.62 -2.93
N GLU A 8 -12.09 7.48 -3.63
CA GLU A 8 -11.99 6.14 -3.06
C GLU A 8 -10.71 5.90 -2.27
N HIS A 9 -9.64 6.68 -2.53
CA HIS A 9 -8.34 6.53 -1.88
C HIS A 9 -8.05 7.62 -0.85
N LYS A 10 -8.98 8.57 -0.63
CA LYS A 10 -8.83 9.59 0.41
C LYS A 10 -9.10 8.97 1.80
N ALA A 11 -8.38 9.47 2.80
CA ALA A 11 -8.57 9.13 4.21
C ALA A 11 -9.29 10.24 5.02
N ARG A 12 -9.19 11.51 4.59
CA ARG A 12 -9.84 12.68 5.22
C ARG A 12 -10.76 13.45 4.28
N ASN A 13 -11.96 13.78 4.76
CA ASN A 13 -12.98 14.43 3.95
C ASN A 13 -12.58 15.88 3.67
N GLN A 14 -12.31 16.18 2.40
CA GLN A 14 -11.87 17.50 1.96
C GLN A 14 -12.97 18.56 2.10
N ILE A 15 -14.25 18.18 1.98
CA ILE A 15 -15.39 19.09 2.14
C ILE A 15 -15.53 19.48 3.62
N SER A 16 -15.49 18.50 4.53
CA SER A 16 -15.46 18.73 5.98
C SER A 16 -14.28 19.62 6.39
N ALA A 17 -13.07 19.28 5.92
CA ALA A 17 -11.86 20.05 6.22
C ALA A 17 -11.90 21.47 5.64
N GLY A 18 -12.56 21.65 4.49
CA GLY A 18 -12.82 22.96 3.89
C GLY A 18 -13.71 23.83 4.77
N PHE A 19 -14.80 23.27 5.31
CA PHE A 19 -15.69 23.99 6.22
C PHE A 19 -15.04 24.27 7.58
N GLU A 20 -14.31 23.31 8.15
CA GLU A 20 -13.53 23.54 9.39
C GLU A 20 -12.50 24.65 9.21
N SER A 21 -11.89 24.76 8.02
CA SER A 21 -10.98 25.86 7.70
C SER A 21 -11.68 27.22 7.59
N PHE A 22 -12.98 27.25 7.29
CA PHE A 22 -13.74 28.51 7.30
C PHE A 22 -13.93 29.02 8.74
N LEU A 23 -14.23 28.12 9.69
CA LEU A 23 -14.37 28.45 11.11
C LEU A 23 -13.01 28.72 11.80
N PHE A 24 -11.97 27.97 11.43
CA PHE A 24 -10.63 28.02 12.02
C PHE A 24 -9.58 28.41 10.98
N TRP A 25 -9.77 29.55 10.33
CA TRP A 25 -8.95 30.01 9.19
C TRP A 25 -7.44 30.07 9.48
N TRP A 26 -7.05 30.37 10.72
CA TRP A 26 -5.65 30.47 11.12
C TRP A 26 -4.89 29.13 11.17
N VAL A 27 -5.60 27.98 11.19
CA VAL A 27 -4.99 26.64 11.36
C VAL A 27 -4.74 25.91 10.03
N THR A 28 -5.21 26.44 8.90
CA THR A 28 -4.99 25.87 7.55
C THR A 28 -5.36 24.38 7.38
N ILE A 29 -6.43 23.93 8.06
CA ILE A 29 -6.84 22.51 8.17
C ILE A 29 -6.96 21.82 6.80
N ASN A 30 -7.53 22.50 5.81
CA ASN A 30 -7.72 21.96 4.45
C ASN A 30 -6.40 21.58 3.78
N LYS A 31 -5.35 22.40 3.93
CA LYS A 31 -4.03 22.10 3.36
C LYS A 31 -3.41 20.85 4.01
N ASN A 32 -3.58 20.69 5.32
CA ASN A 32 -3.10 19.53 6.06
C ASN A 32 -3.88 18.25 5.71
N ALA A 33 -5.20 18.35 5.51
CA ALA A 33 -6.04 17.24 5.08
C ALA A 33 -5.68 16.76 3.66
N ASP A 34 -5.46 17.69 2.73
CA ASP A 34 -5.01 17.38 1.37
C ASP A 34 -3.61 16.72 1.37
N TRP A 35 -2.70 17.21 2.21
CA TRP A 35 -1.36 16.62 2.34
C TRP A 35 -1.42 15.19 2.93
N MET A 36 -2.27 14.98 3.94
CA MET A 36 -2.49 13.66 4.54
C MET A 36 -3.05 12.66 3.52
N ASN A 37 -4.05 13.08 2.74
CA ASN A 37 -4.62 12.27 1.66
C ASN A 37 -3.56 11.90 0.62
N TYR A 38 -2.69 12.85 0.25
CA TYR A 38 -1.62 12.60 -0.70
C TYR A 38 -0.56 11.61 -0.17
N PHE A 39 -0.14 11.77 1.08
CA PHE A 39 0.81 10.84 1.71
C PHE A 39 0.22 9.42 1.80
N TYR A 40 -1.02 9.32 2.27
CA TYR A 40 -1.73 8.05 2.41
C TYR A 40 -1.89 7.32 1.06
N TYR A 41 -2.26 8.05 0.01
CA TYR A 41 -2.37 7.50 -1.34
C TYR A 41 -1.04 6.99 -1.89
N ASN A 42 0.06 7.75 -1.69
CA ASN A 42 1.39 7.29 -2.12
C ASN A 42 1.86 6.06 -1.33
N GLN A 43 1.51 5.97 -0.04
CA GLN A 43 1.78 4.78 0.76
C GLN A 43 1.03 3.55 0.22
N GLN A 44 -0.24 3.69 -0.13
CA GLN A 44 -1.02 2.61 -0.76
C GLN A 44 -0.39 2.14 -2.08
N ARG A 45 0.02 3.09 -2.94
CA ARG A 45 0.70 2.77 -4.21
C ARG A 45 2.03 2.06 -3.98
N LEU A 46 2.84 2.55 -3.05
CA LEU A 46 4.13 1.93 -2.71
C LEU A 46 3.94 0.48 -2.27
N ILE A 47 2.94 0.22 -1.42
CA ILE A 47 2.63 -1.13 -0.94
C ILE A 47 2.20 -2.05 -2.10
N ASN A 48 1.34 -1.56 -3.00
CA ASN A 48 0.92 -2.33 -4.17
C ASN A 48 2.10 -2.64 -5.10
N TYR A 49 2.95 -1.66 -5.43
CA TYR A 49 4.15 -1.90 -6.24
C TYR A 49 5.13 -2.86 -5.56
N THR A 50 5.30 -2.74 -4.24
CA THR A 50 6.18 -3.62 -3.46
C THR A 50 5.66 -5.05 -3.45
N ARG A 51 4.34 -5.24 -3.33
CA ARG A 51 3.69 -6.55 -3.41
C ARG A 51 3.97 -7.23 -4.74
N ASP A 52 3.77 -6.51 -5.85
CA ASP A 52 3.97 -7.06 -7.19
C ASP A 52 5.45 -7.36 -7.45
N ALA A 53 6.36 -6.47 -7.04
CA ALA A 53 7.80 -6.69 -7.16
C ALA A 53 8.26 -7.93 -6.38
N ILE A 54 7.84 -8.08 -5.11
CA ILE A 54 8.22 -9.24 -4.29
C ILE A 54 7.66 -10.53 -4.89
N LYS A 55 6.41 -10.51 -5.38
CA LYS A 55 5.82 -11.67 -6.05
C LYS A 55 6.62 -12.07 -7.29
N GLY A 56 6.97 -11.11 -8.15
CA GLY A 56 7.80 -11.37 -9.35
C GLY A 56 9.18 -11.93 -9.00
N ILE A 57 9.84 -11.40 -7.97
CA ILE A 57 11.12 -11.90 -7.47
C ILE A 57 10.99 -13.36 -6.98
N ALA A 58 9.91 -13.68 -6.26
CA ALA A 58 9.68 -15.03 -5.76
C ALA A 58 9.51 -16.06 -6.90
N GLU A 59 8.73 -15.70 -7.92
CA GLU A 59 8.51 -16.53 -9.11
C GLU A 59 9.81 -16.71 -9.91
N GLN A 60 10.59 -15.63 -10.11
CA GLN A 60 11.88 -15.71 -10.79
C GLN A 60 12.89 -16.57 -10.02
N GLN A 61 12.93 -16.46 -8.69
CA GLN A 61 13.82 -17.23 -7.85
C GLN A 61 13.54 -18.73 -7.94
N ASP A 62 12.26 -19.13 -7.92
CA ASP A 62 11.87 -20.53 -8.07
C ASP A 62 12.30 -21.09 -9.44
N ALA A 63 11.99 -20.38 -10.53
CA ALA A 63 12.41 -20.79 -11.87
C ALA A 63 13.95 -20.87 -12.04
N THR A 64 14.67 -19.86 -11.55
CA THR A 64 16.14 -19.80 -11.63
C THR A 64 16.78 -20.93 -10.81
N SER A 65 16.20 -21.28 -9.65
CA SER A 65 16.71 -22.37 -8.82
C SER A 65 16.62 -23.73 -9.53
N ARG A 66 15.52 -24.00 -10.23
CA ARG A 66 15.33 -25.22 -11.02
C ARG A 66 16.29 -25.27 -12.22
N MET A 67 16.48 -24.14 -12.90
CA MET A 67 17.46 -24.03 -13.99
C MET A 67 18.88 -24.31 -13.49
N ALA A 68 19.29 -23.68 -12.38
CA ALA A 68 20.60 -23.88 -11.79
C ALA A 68 20.82 -25.35 -11.38
N TRP A 69 19.79 -26.01 -10.83
CA TRP A 69 19.83 -27.43 -10.51
C TRP A 69 19.97 -28.32 -11.76
N GLY A 70 19.21 -28.03 -12.81
CA GLY A 70 19.32 -28.73 -14.10
C GLY A 70 20.71 -28.60 -14.72
N ASN A 71 21.25 -27.37 -14.74
CA ASN A 71 22.61 -27.10 -15.22
C ASN A 71 23.64 -27.87 -14.39
N ARG A 72 23.43 -27.98 -13.07
CA ARG A 72 24.33 -28.73 -12.19
C ARG A 72 24.36 -30.22 -12.51
N ILE A 73 23.21 -30.84 -12.75
CA ILE A 73 23.13 -32.27 -13.14
C ILE A 73 23.89 -32.50 -14.45
N ALA A 74 23.67 -31.64 -15.46
CA ALA A 74 24.35 -31.75 -16.74
C ALA A 74 25.88 -31.61 -16.60
N LEU A 75 26.34 -30.62 -15.82
CA LEU A 75 27.76 -30.43 -15.55
C LEU A 75 28.38 -31.59 -14.77
N ASP A 76 27.68 -32.16 -13.79
CA ASP A 76 28.14 -33.32 -13.04
C ASP A 76 28.25 -34.57 -13.94
N MET A 77 27.36 -34.72 -14.93
CA MET A 77 27.47 -35.78 -15.94
C MET A 77 28.67 -35.59 -16.87
N ILE A 78 28.92 -34.37 -17.35
CA ILE A 78 30.09 -34.05 -18.20
C ILE A 78 31.40 -34.23 -17.42
N LEU A 79 31.40 -33.88 -16.13
CA LEU A 79 32.57 -33.96 -15.25
C LEU A 79 32.63 -35.26 -14.46
N ALA A 80 31.89 -36.30 -14.86
CA ALA A 80 31.85 -37.57 -14.13
C ALA A 80 33.27 -38.16 -13.92
N GLU A 81 34.14 -38.08 -14.93
CA GLU A 81 35.54 -38.54 -14.83
C GLU A 81 36.39 -37.74 -13.83
N LYS A 82 36.03 -36.48 -13.57
CA LYS A 82 36.70 -35.59 -12.62
C LYS A 82 36.01 -35.55 -11.25
N GLY A 83 35.02 -36.42 -11.03
CA GLY A 83 34.25 -36.46 -9.77
C GLY A 83 33.17 -35.37 -9.65
N GLY A 84 32.78 -34.74 -10.76
CA GLY A 84 31.74 -33.71 -10.82
C GLY A 84 32.22 -32.31 -10.40
N VAL A 85 31.32 -31.34 -10.46
CA VAL A 85 31.57 -29.95 -10.11
C VAL A 85 31.87 -29.80 -8.60
N CYS A 86 31.46 -30.77 -7.75
CA CYS A 86 31.67 -30.70 -6.31
C CYS A 86 33.14 -30.88 -5.92
N VAL A 87 33.80 -31.87 -6.52
CA VAL A 87 35.22 -32.15 -6.29
C VAL A 87 36.08 -30.98 -6.75
N MET A 88 35.69 -30.33 -7.85
CA MET A 88 36.38 -29.14 -8.39
C MET A 88 36.22 -27.91 -7.48
N LEU A 89 35.06 -27.74 -6.82
CA LEU A 89 34.79 -26.62 -5.91
C LEU A 89 35.26 -26.87 -4.47
N GLY A 90 35.53 -28.13 -4.09
CA GLY A 90 35.93 -28.55 -2.75
C GLY A 90 34.95 -28.05 -1.68
N ASN A 91 35.47 -27.42 -0.63
CA ASN A 91 34.69 -26.93 0.51
C ASN A 91 33.60 -25.89 0.16
N LYS A 92 33.62 -25.31 -1.05
CA LYS A 92 32.61 -24.34 -1.51
C LYS A 92 31.41 -24.98 -2.19
N CYS A 93 31.43 -26.30 -2.41
CA CYS A 93 30.37 -27.00 -3.14
C CYS A 93 29.03 -27.03 -2.38
N CYS A 94 29.07 -27.27 -1.07
CA CYS A 94 27.87 -27.43 -0.25
C CYS A 94 27.39 -26.06 0.26
N ALA A 95 26.58 -25.38 -0.54
CA ALA A 95 25.86 -24.19 -0.11
C ALA A 95 24.44 -24.56 0.34
N PHE A 96 24.04 -24.13 1.54
CA PHE A 96 22.66 -24.25 1.99
C PHE A 96 21.78 -23.22 1.29
N ILE A 97 20.78 -23.69 0.54
CA ILE A 97 19.79 -22.83 -0.10
C ILE A 97 18.57 -22.75 0.81
N PRO A 98 18.28 -21.60 1.45
CA PRO A 98 17.10 -21.47 2.29
C PRO A 98 15.83 -21.56 1.44
N ASN A 99 14.88 -22.41 1.87
CA ASN A 99 13.60 -22.57 1.19
C ASN A 99 12.62 -21.44 1.57
N ASN A 100 12.99 -20.21 1.22
CA ASN A 100 12.24 -19.00 1.58
C ASN A 100 10.89 -18.88 0.85
N THR A 101 10.69 -19.65 -0.23
CA THR A 101 9.48 -19.68 -1.06
C THR A 101 8.49 -20.77 -0.61
N ALA A 102 8.82 -21.59 0.38
CA ALA A 102 7.89 -22.54 0.98
C ALA A 102 6.61 -21.85 1.52
N PRO A 103 5.50 -22.58 1.74
CA PRO A 103 4.27 -22.02 2.31
C PRO A 103 4.50 -21.28 3.65
N ASP A 104 5.43 -21.75 4.46
CA ASP A 104 5.87 -21.13 5.72
C ASP A 104 7.20 -20.37 5.61
N GLY A 105 7.70 -20.21 4.38
CA GLY A 105 8.93 -19.50 4.07
C GLY A 105 8.83 -17.99 4.33
N THR A 106 10.00 -17.35 4.44
CA THR A 106 10.09 -15.92 4.79
C THR A 106 9.47 -15.01 3.72
N ILE A 107 9.64 -15.32 2.43
CA ILE A 107 9.09 -14.53 1.31
C ILE A 107 7.57 -14.66 1.28
N THR A 108 7.04 -15.88 1.41
CA THR A 108 5.60 -16.14 1.42
C THR A 108 4.91 -15.43 2.59
N LYS A 109 5.51 -15.50 3.79
CA LYS A 109 5.03 -14.77 4.98
C LYS A 109 5.07 -13.25 4.78
N ALA A 110 6.14 -12.72 4.18
CA ALA A 110 6.25 -11.29 3.89
C ALA A 110 5.17 -10.83 2.90
N LEU A 111 4.96 -11.59 1.81
CA LEU A 111 3.94 -11.30 0.81
C LEU A 111 2.52 -11.33 1.41
N GLN A 112 2.23 -12.30 2.29
CA GLN A 112 0.96 -12.37 3.02
C GLN A 112 0.74 -11.14 3.90
N ARG A 113 1.77 -10.71 4.65
CA ARG A 113 1.70 -9.53 5.53
C ARG A 113 1.47 -8.25 4.72
N ILE A 114 2.18 -8.07 3.61
CA ILE A 114 2.04 -6.91 2.72
C ILE A 114 0.64 -6.89 2.08
N THR A 115 0.14 -8.05 1.63
CA THR A 115 -1.22 -8.19 1.09
C THR A 115 -2.26 -7.79 2.14
N THR A 116 -2.14 -8.33 3.36
CA THR A 116 -3.05 -8.00 4.47
C THR A 116 -3.00 -6.51 4.82
N LEU A 117 -1.82 -5.88 4.73
CA LEU A 117 -1.66 -4.46 4.96
C LEU A 117 -2.34 -3.63 3.86
N ALA A 118 -2.18 -4.02 2.59
CA ALA A 118 -2.84 -3.38 1.46
C ALA A 118 -4.37 -3.43 1.62
N ASP A 119 -4.91 -4.60 1.96
CA ASP A 119 -6.36 -4.79 2.16
C ASP A 119 -6.89 -3.94 3.33
N LYS A 120 -6.14 -3.87 4.43
CA LYS A 120 -6.49 -2.99 5.57
C LYS A 120 -6.51 -1.53 5.15
N LEU A 121 -5.50 -1.06 4.42
CA LEU A 121 -5.46 0.33 3.96
C LEU A 121 -6.59 0.63 2.97
N ALA A 122 -6.92 -0.30 2.08
CA ALA A 122 -8.04 -0.16 1.17
C ALA A 122 -9.38 -0.07 1.91
N LYS A 123 -9.56 -0.88 2.97
CA LYS A 123 -10.78 -0.88 3.79
C LYS A 123 -11.00 0.42 4.58
N TYR A 124 -9.92 1.06 5.02
CA TYR A 124 -10.00 2.33 5.75
C TYR A 124 -9.92 3.57 4.85
N SER A 125 -9.72 3.38 3.54
CA SER A 125 -9.90 4.42 2.54
C SER A 125 -11.34 4.47 2.04
N GLY A 126 -11.72 5.62 1.51
CA GLY A 126 -13.06 5.85 1.00
C GLY A 126 -13.83 6.73 1.95
N ILE A 127 -14.23 7.88 1.43
CA ILE A 127 -14.88 8.93 2.20
C ILE A 127 -16.27 9.10 1.68
N ASP A 128 -17.25 9.08 2.59
CA ASP A 128 -18.58 9.57 2.26
C ASP A 128 -18.47 11.07 1.97
N SER A 129 -18.59 11.42 0.68
CA SER A 129 -18.49 12.79 0.18
C SER A 129 -19.68 13.67 0.56
N SER A 130 -20.61 13.17 1.38
CA SER A 130 -21.78 13.92 1.76
C SER A 130 -21.46 15.07 2.74
N LEU A 131 -21.68 16.29 2.26
CA LEU A 131 -21.77 17.50 3.09
C LEU A 131 -22.87 17.34 4.16
N THR A 132 -23.91 16.54 3.88
CA THR A 132 -24.96 16.24 4.84
C THR A 132 -24.42 15.43 6.00
N GLY A 133 -23.57 14.42 5.77
CA GLY A 133 -23.01 13.59 6.84
C GLY A 133 -22.15 14.39 7.82
N TRP A 134 -21.41 15.39 7.32
CA TRP A 134 -20.71 16.34 8.17
C TRP A 134 -21.66 17.29 8.92
N LEU A 135 -22.64 17.90 8.22
CA LEU A 135 -23.65 18.76 8.85
C LEU A 135 -24.43 18.00 9.94
N ASP A 136 -24.76 16.75 9.70
CA ASP A 136 -25.43 15.85 10.63
C ASP A 136 -24.55 15.57 11.86
N SER A 137 -23.23 15.42 11.70
CA SER A 137 -22.28 15.25 12.80
C SER A 137 -22.15 16.50 13.70
N TRP A 138 -22.12 17.69 13.08
CA TRP A 138 -21.86 18.95 13.79
C TRP A 138 -23.12 19.62 14.35
N PHE A 139 -24.20 19.63 13.58
CA PHE A 139 -25.46 20.29 13.95
C PHE A 139 -26.52 19.31 14.45
N GLY A 140 -26.33 18.00 14.25
CA GLY A 140 -27.26 16.97 14.73
C GLY A 140 -28.70 17.28 14.35
N LYS A 141 -29.57 17.33 15.36
CA LYS A 141 -31.00 17.65 15.19
C LYS A 141 -31.28 19.07 14.68
N TRP A 142 -30.31 19.99 14.76
CA TRP A 142 -30.47 21.41 14.38
C TRP A 142 -30.09 21.72 12.92
N LYS A 143 -29.71 20.71 12.13
CA LYS A 143 -29.34 20.87 10.72
C LYS A 143 -30.35 21.66 9.89
N GLY A 144 -31.66 21.39 10.06
CA GLY A 144 -32.70 22.09 9.31
C GLY A 144 -32.72 23.60 9.58
N MET A 145 -32.42 23.99 10.83
CA MET A 145 -32.36 25.39 11.23
C MET A 145 -31.07 26.05 10.74
N ALA A 146 -29.92 25.37 10.85
CA ALA A 146 -28.63 25.86 10.35
C ALA A 146 -28.62 26.11 8.83
N VAL A 147 -29.20 25.18 8.05
CA VAL A 147 -29.32 25.30 6.58
C VAL A 147 -30.22 26.48 6.18
N SER A 148 -31.24 26.81 6.99
CA SER A 148 -32.14 27.93 6.71
C SER A 148 -31.55 29.31 7.06
N ILE A 149 -30.72 29.40 8.10
CA ILE A 149 -30.20 30.67 8.63
C ILE A 149 -28.93 31.11 7.90
N LEU A 150 -28.02 30.20 7.59
CA LEU A 150 -26.72 30.53 6.97
C LEU A 150 -26.82 31.31 5.63
N PRO A 151 -27.73 30.98 4.68
CA PRO A 151 -27.90 31.78 3.47
C PRO A 151 -28.47 33.18 3.73
N SER A 152 -29.33 33.33 4.74
CA SER A 152 -29.93 34.62 5.09
C SER A 152 -28.93 35.62 5.69
N LEU A 153 -27.88 35.14 6.38
CA LEU A 153 -26.81 35.99 6.91
C LEU A 153 -25.82 36.45 5.83
N ILE A 154 -25.67 35.70 4.73
CA ILE A 154 -24.78 36.06 3.61
C ILE A 154 -25.41 37.17 2.74
N VAL A 155 -26.74 37.26 2.69
CA VAL A 155 -27.46 38.26 1.88
C VAL A 155 -27.58 39.62 2.60
N VAL A 156 -27.32 39.68 3.92
CA VAL A 156 -27.49 40.89 4.75
C VAL A 156 -26.14 41.54 5.13
N ALA A 157 -25.00 40.98 4.72
CA ALA A 157 -23.65 41.53 4.95
C ALA A 157 -23.03 42.11 3.67
#